data_AF-A0A2N3AFE5-F1
#
_entry.id   AF-A0A2N3AFE5-F1
#
_cell.length_a   1.000
_cell.length_b   1.000
_cell.length_c   1.000
_cell.angle_alpha   90.00
_cell.angle_beta   90.00
_cell.angle_gamma   90.00
#
_symmetry.space_group_name_H-M   'P 1'
#
loop_
_entity.id
_entity.type
_entity.pdbx_description
1 polymer ?
#
loop_
_entity_poly.entity_id
_entity_poly.type
_entity_poly.pdbx_seq_one_letter_code
_entity_poly.pdbx_strand_id
1 'polypeptide(L)'
;MALVRLLNEIKNEPRTSVKVKLLREYSNQDELERFLVYAYSNREIFGLTSAGIRVPWIYGLNEDIPFDLFEKIKVTPGRNDKIQLLRSNLALRKKEVIDYFLKAIDKDLNIGINKKLINKAFNKEIIPDFGCMLAFKQDEKRFNRAFSELEWCYYNVKVDGIRAVETVQSSDIIDFKSRDGKELQPFLVENIKSEIARHIDHFAGLELDCEISSTHFQKLMRIVNRKNVDMSSIYIRNTTKLSIFDIKSLGHLPLYERVAFMEALEKKIDSPKIKFLKYFKVKMDYNLIASIARKYIAAGAEGIIIKNPYSLYQTKRSNDWLKFKDKNTIDLRIIGYYPGEPGTEIEHCLGGLIFKYKNTELRCGTGYTKDEREEYWSYKEELLDKIAEISYMEETKTGSLRHTAFERFRFDKETTDD
;
A
#
# COMPACT_ATOMS: atom_id res chain seq x y z
N MET A 1 2.44 13.82 -33.73
CA MET A 1 1.82 14.74 -32.75
C MET A 1 2.67 14.67 -31.49
N ALA A 2 2.99 15.78 -30.81
CA ALA A 2 3.78 15.72 -29.57
C ALA A 2 2.98 15.02 -28.46
N LEU A 3 3.63 14.18 -27.64
CA LEU A 3 2.99 13.38 -26.59
C LEU A 3 2.13 14.22 -25.64
N VAL A 4 2.59 15.41 -25.25
CA VAL A 4 1.84 16.35 -24.39
C VAL A 4 0.49 16.76 -24.99
N ARG A 5 0.37 16.86 -26.32
CA ARG A 5 -0.91 17.18 -26.97
C ARG A 5 -1.90 16.04 -26.81
N LEU A 6 -1.46 14.79 -27.05
CA LEU A 6 -2.26 13.59 -26.81
C LEU A 6 -2.76 13.55 -25.35
N LEU A 7 -1.89 13.79 -24.38
CA LEU A 7 -2.25 13.74 -22.96
C LEU A 7 -3.33 14.80 -22.61
N ASN A 8 -3.26 15.99 -23.22
CA ASN A 8 -4.27 17.02 -23.05
C ASN A 8 -5.60 16.64 -23.72
N GLU A 9 -5.58 16.04 -24.90
CA GLU A 9 -6.78 15.52 -25.57
C GLU A 9 -7.47 14.45 -24.72
N ILE A 10 -6.71 13.50 -24.17
CA ILE A 10 -7.21 12.45 -23.28
C ILE A 10 -7.83 13.06 -22.01
N LYS A 11 -7.18 14.08 -21.44
CA LYS A 11 -7.65 14.77 -20.23
C LYS A 11 -9.02 15.44 -20.46
N ASN A 12 -9.23 16.01 -21.64
CA ASN A 12 -10.44 16.76 -21.98
C ASN A 12 -11.57 15.89 -22.55
N GLU A 13 -11.30 14.65 -22.91
CA GLU A 13 -12.32 13.73 -23.41
C GLU A 13 -13.03 13.01 -22.25
N PRO A 14 -14.37 13.08 -22.11
CA PRO A 14 -15.08 12.38 -21.05
C PRO A 14 -15.27 10.87 -21.32
N ARG A 15 -15.28 10.43 -22.59
CA ARG A 15 -15.66 9.05 -22.95
C ARG A 15 -14.45 8.12 -22.95
N THR A 16 -14.52 7.10 -22.10
CA THR A 16 -13.54 6.01 -21.98
C THR A 16 -13.21 5.34 -23.32
N SER A 17 -14.21 5.11 -24.18
CA SER A 17 -14.02 4.49 -25.49
C SER A 17 -13.16 5.35 -26.42
N VAL A 18 -13.32 6.66 -26.38
CA VAL A 18 -12.55 7.60 -27.20
C VAL A 18 -11.13 7.74 -26.66
N LYS A 19 -10.94 7.76 -25.33
CA LYS A 19 -9.59 7.71 -24.73
C LYS A 19 -8.79 6.49 -25.19
N VAL A 20 -9.42 5.31 -25.21
CA VAL A 20 -8.79 4.07 -25.71
C VAL A 20 -8.40 4.22 -27.18
N LYS A 21 -9.26 4.84 -28.00
CA LYS A 21 -8.98 5.10 -29.42
C LYS A 21 -7.79 6.06 -29.59
N LEU A 22 -7.76 7.18 -28.86
CA LEU A 22 -6.66 8.15 -28.89
C LEU A 22 -5.31 7.50 -28.53
N LEU A 23 -5.28 6.68 -27.50
CA LEU A 23 -4.07 5.92 -27.12
C LEU A 23 -3.60 4.99 -28.24
N ARG A 24 -4.52 4.27 -28.89
CA ARG A 24 -4.21 3.33 -29.99
C ARG A 24 -3.70 4.01 -31.25
N GLU A 25 -4.26 5.17 -31.58
CA GLU A 25 -3.98 5.87 -32.84
C GLU A 25 -2.76 6.80 -32.76
N TYR A 26 -2.16 6.96 -31.57
CA TYR A 26 -0.96 7.76 -31.42
C TYR A 26 0.20 7.16 -32.23
N SER A 27 0.90 8.02 -33.00
CA SER A 27 1.88 7.57 -33.99
C SER A 27 3.14 6.96 -33.37
N ASN A 28 3.53 7.36 -32.16
CA ASN A 28 4.75 6.88 -31.50
C ASN A 28 4.40 5.98 -30.30
N GLN A 29 4.04 4.73 -30.58
CA GLN A 29 3.57 3.78 -29.56
C GLN A 29 4.65 3.46 -28.52
N ASP A 30 5.92 3.36 -28.93
CA ASP A 30 7.03 3.03 -28.01
C ASP A 30 7.24 4.13 -26.95
N GLU A 31 7.21 5.39 -27.37
CA GLU A 31 7.31 6.54 -26.48
C GLU A 31 6.14 6.61 -25.50
N LEU A 32 4.91 6.41 -26.01
CA LEU A 32 3.70 6.41 -25.20
C LEU A 32 3.69 5.27 -24.19
N GLU A 33 4.03 4.05 -24.61
CA GLU A 33 4.12 2.88 -23.74
C GLU A 33 5.12 3.14 -22.61
N ARG A 34 6.33 3.60 -22.94
CA ARG A 34 7.37 3.90 -21.95
C ARG A 34 6.90 4.96 -20.95
N PHE A 35 6.27 6.04 -21.43
CA PHE A 35 5.75 7.08 -20.55
C PHE A 35 4.67 6.57 -19.60
N LEU A 36 3.71 5.80 -20.12
CA LEU A 36 2.62 5.25 -19.33
C LEU A 36 3.11 4.22 -18.31
N VAL A 37 4.13 3.42 -18.65
CA VAL A 37 4.79 2.53 -17.70
C VAL A 37 5.39 3.32 -16.54
N TYR A 38 6.17 4.39 -16.81
CA TYR A 38 6.68 5.25 -15.74
C TYR A 38 5.56 5.88 -14.90
N ALA A 39 4.48 6.31 -15.56
CA ALA A 39 3.41 7.05 -14.92
C ALA A 39 2.40 6.19 -14.15
N TYR A 40 2.29 4.89 -14.43
CA TYR A 40 1.25 4.04 -13.82
C TYR A 40 1.77 2.72 -13.26
N SER A 41 2.99 2.29 -13.55
CA SER A 41 3.56 1.08 -12.97
C SER A 41 4.09 1.34 -11.55
N ASN A 42 3.65 0.52 -10.60
CA ASN A 42 4.12 0.54 -9.21
C ASN A 42 5.56 0.00 -9.10
N ARG A 43 6.10 -0.65 -10.15
CA ARG A 43 7.48 -1.15 -10.18
C ARG A 43 8.50 -0.03 -10.40
N GLU A 44 8.05 1.10 -10.92
CA GLU A 44 8.89 2.22 -11.30
C GLU A 44 9.12 3.16 -10.09
N ILE A 45 10.03 2.84 -9.18
CA ILE A 45 10.15 3.60 -7.92
C ILE A 45 11.12 4.78 -8.07
N PHE A 46 10.63 6.01 -7.91
CA PHE A 46 11.45 7.22 -8.02
C PHE A 46 11.93 7.75 -6.65
N GLY A 47 11.29 7.34 -5.55
CA GLY A 47 11.63 7.80 -4.19
C GLY A 47 11.51 9.32 -3.99
N LEU A 48 10.56 9.94 -4.68
CA LEU A 48 10.19 11.35 -4.62
C LEU A 48 8.71 11.50 -4.97
N THR A 49 8.12 12.63 -4.57
CA THR A 49 6.81 13.08 -5.04
C THR A 49 6.88 14.52 -5.53
N SER A 50 5.94 14.94 -6.39
CA SER A 50 5.82 16.33 -6.84
C SER A 50 5.65 17.30 -5.66
N ALA A 51 4.91 16.90 -4.62
CA ALA A 51 4.69 17.71 -3.42
C ALA A 51 5.98 17.94 -2.62
N GLY A 52 6.91 16.99 -2.65
CA GLY A 52 8.24 17.13 -2.06
C GLY A 52 9.15 18.07 -2.86
N ILE A 53 8.86 18.31 -4.13
CA ILE A 53 9.68 19.14 -5.03
C ILE A 53 9.22 20.60 -4.93
N ARG A 54 9.65 21.28 -3.85
CA ARG A 54 9.36 22.70 -3.61
C ARG A 54 10.44 23.59 -4.21
N VAL A 55 10.48 23.71 -5.54
CA VAL A 55 11.43 24.59 -6.25
C VAL A 55 10.71 25.56 -7.20
N PRO A 56 11.22 26.79 -7.38
CA PRO A 56 10.71 27.69 -8.41
C PRO A 56 11.13 27.16 -9.80
N TRP A 57 10.15 26.96 -10.68
CA TRP A 57 10.36 26.48 -12.05
C TRP A 57 10.65 27.65 -13.00
N ILE A 58 11.64 27.44 -13.87
CA ILE A 58 11.93 28.33 -15.00
C ILE A 58 11.38 27.66 -16.25
N TYR A 59 10.33 28.24 -16.82
CA TYR A 59 9.66 27.71 -18.00
C TYR A 59 10.32 28.19 -19.30
N GLY A 60 10.14 27.41 -20.37
CA GLY A 60 10.53 27.79 -21.72
C GLY A 60 9.64 27.11 -22.76
N LEU A 61 10.16 26.89 -23.96
CA LEU A 61 9.38 26.43 -25.12
C LEU A 61 9.55 24.95 -25.48
N ASN A 62 10.48 24.24 -24.84
CA ASN A 62 10.77 22.85 -25.15
C ASN A 62 9.59 21.93 -24.76
N GLU A 63 9.05 21.17 -25.73
CA GLU A 63 7.91 20.26 -25.60
C GLU A 63 8.31 18.81 -25.26
N ASP A 64 9.60 18.48 -25.25
CA ASP A 64 10.10 17.12 -25.14
C ASP A 64 10.16 16.64 -23.68
N ILE A 65 9.61 15.45 -23.46
CA ILE A 65 9.72 14.73 -22.18
C ILE A 65 11.11 14.08 -22.10
N PRO A 66 11.94 14.40 -21.08
CA PRO A 66 13.27 13.79 -20.94
C PRO A 66 13.17 12.38 -20.36
N PHE A 67 12.94 11.38 -21.20
CA PHE A 67 12.74 9.99 -20.76
C PHE A 67 13.92 9.37 -20.01
N ASP A 68 15.14 9.81 -20.31
CA ASP A 68 16.36 9.40 -19.64
C ASP A 68 16.41 9.86 -18.17
N LEU A 69 15.72 10.95 -17.85
CA LEU A 69 15.67 11.50 -16.51
C LEU A 69 14.96 10.54 -15.53
N PHE A 70 13.96 9.78 -15.97
CA PHE A 70 13.32 8.77 -15.12
C PHE A 70 14.31 7.71 -14.64
N GLU A 71 15.18 7.22 -15.52
CA GLU A 71 16.21 6.24 -15.15
C GLU A 71 17.27 6.86 -14.23
N LYS A 72 17.71 8.09 -14.53
CA LYS A 72 18.67 8.81 -13.69
C LYS A 72 18.14 9.03 -12.27
N ILE A 73 16.86 9.37 -12.10
CA ILE A 73 16.26 9.58 -10.77
C ILE A 73 16.28 8.31 -9.93
N LYS A 74 15.99 7.14 -10.52
CA LYS A 74 15.95 5.85 -9.79
C LYS A 74 17.29 5.53 -9.13
N VAL A 75 18.40 5.82 -9.83
CA VAL A 75 19.76 5.50 -9.37
C VAL A 75 20.42 6.62 -8.58
N THR A 76 19.87 7.84 -8.61
CA THR A 76 20.43 8.97 -7.85
C THR A 76 20.17 8.77 -6.36
N PRO A 77 21.18 8.74 -5.50
CA PRO A 77 20.99 8.62 -4.06
C PRO A 77 20.53 9.96 -3.47
N GLY A 78 19.75 9.92 -2.39
CA GLY A 78 19.41 11.13 -1.63
C GLY A 78 18.32 12.00 -2.26
N ARG A 79 17.50 12.60 -1.39
CA ARG A 79 16.35 13.43 -1.81
C ARG A 79 16.78 14.72 -2.50
N ASN A 80 17.74 15.43 -1.92
CA ASN A 80 18.17 16.74 -2.42
C ASN A 80 18.87 16.64 -3.78
N ASP A 81 19.70 15.62 -3.99
CA ASP A 81 20.39 15.40 -5.26
C ASP A 81 19.39 15.09 -6.39
N LYS A 82 18.36 14.27 -6.11
CA LYS A 82 17.27 14.05 -7.06
C LYS A 82 16.50 15.33 -7.39
N ILE A 83 16.21 16.17 -6.39
CA ILE A 83 15.54 17.47 -6.61
C ILE A 83 16.40 18.39 -7.48
N GLN A 84 17.70 18.46 -7.21
CA GLN A 84 18.64 19.26 -7.99
C GLN A 84 18.74 18.75 -9.43
N LEU A 85 18.83 17.43 -9.61
CA LEU A 85 18.82 16.77 -10.92
C LEU A 85 17.57 17.14 -11.71
N LEU A 86 16.38 17.03 -11.10
CA LEU A 86 15.10 17.42 -11.70
C LEU A 86 15.09 18.89 -12.09
N ARG A 87 15.50 19.78 -11.19
CA ARG A 87 15.51 21.24 -11.43
C ARG A 87 16.38 21.61 -12.62
N SER A 88 17.59 21.06 -12.70
CA SER A 88 18.52 21.32 -13.80
C SER A 88 18.03 20.74 -15.12
N ASN A 89 17.46 19.52 -15.11
CA ASN A 89 17.07 18.83 -16.33
C ASN A 89 15.66 19.15 -16.83
N LEU A 90 14.79 19.77 -16.03
CA LEU A 90 13.45 20.19 -16.46
C LEU A 90 13.35 21.69 -16.77
N ALA A 91 14.37 22.48 -16.44
CA ALA A 91 14.44 23.90 -16.77
C ALA A 91 14.22 24.16 -18.28
N LEU A 92 13.61 25.31 -18.59
CA LEU A 92 13.32 25.80 -19.95
C LEU A 92 12.35 24.94 -20.78
N ARG A 93 11.69 23.96 -20.15
CA ARG A 93 10.57 23.23 -20.77
C ARG A 93 9.24 23.95 -20.56
N LYS A 94 8.28 23.62 -21.41
CA LYS A 94 6.90 24.08 -21.24
C LYS A 94 6.35 23.64 -19.89
N LYS A 95 5.46 24.45 -19.33
CA LYS A 95 4.81 24.19 -18.04
C LYS A 95 4.10 22.84 -18.03
N GLU A 96 3.45 22.49 -19.13
CA GLU A 96 2.71 21.24 -19.30
C GLU A 96 3.64 20.02 -19.29
N VAL A 97 4.84 20.13 -19.86
CA VAL A 97 5.84 19.04 -19.82
C VAL A 97 6.28 18.78 -18.40
N ILE A 98 6.59 19.85 -17.65
CA ILE A 98 6.99 19.74 -16.23
C ILE A 98 5.83 19.14 -15.42
N ASP A 99 4.60 19.63 -15.61
CA ASP A 99 3.41 19.12 -14.92
C ASP A 99 3.17 17.62 -15.18
N TYR A 100 3.20 17.18 -16.44
CA TYR A 100 3.04 15.76 -16.76
C TYR A 100 4.19 14.89 -16.27
N PHE A 101 5.43 15.40 -16.29
CA PHE A 101 6.58 14.68 -15.73
C PHE A 101 6.44 14.47 -14.22
N LEU A 102 6.07 15.53 -13.48
CA LEU A 102 5.84 15.46 -12.05
C LEU A 102 4.67 14.54 -11.68
N LYS A 103 3.60 14.57 -12.47
CA LYS A 103 2.46 13.64 -12.29
C LYS A 103 2.82 12.18 -12.59
N ALA A 104 3.72 11.95 -13.55
CA ALA A 104 4.27 10.61 -13.78
C ALA A 104 5.10 10.12 -12.59
N ILE A 105 5.84 11.01 -11.92
CA ILE A 105 6.52 10.70 -10.65
C ILE A 105 5.50 10.29 -9.58
N ASP A 106 4.39 11.00 -9.50
CA ASP A 106 3.30 10.74 -8.53
C ASP A 106 2.45 9.49 -8.82
N LYS A 107 2.72 8.79 -9.92
CA LYS A 107 2.00 7.57 -10.33
C LYS A 107 0.55 7.77 -10.79
N ASP A 108 0.19 9.00 -11.14
CA ASP A 108 -1.06 9.29 -11.80
C ASP A 108 -0.99 10.58 -12.62
N LEU A 109 -1.21 10.48 -13.93
CA LEU A 109 -1.29 11.64 -14.82
C LEU A 109 -2.52 12.52 -14.57
N ASN A 110 -3.52 12.02 -13.82
CA ASN A 110 -4.78 12.69 -13.54
C ASN A 110 -5.48 13.19 -14.83
N ILE A 111 -5.56 12.28 -15.81
CA ILE A 111 -6.22 12.49 -17.11
C ILE A 111 -7.42 11.54 -17.32
N GLY A 112 -7.86 10.88 -16.24
CA GLY A 112 -9.01 9.97 -16.24
C GLY A 112 -8.79 8.70 -17.07
N ILE A 113 -7.58 8.12 -17.00
CA ILE A 113 -7.26 6.77 -17.48
C ILE A 113 -6.69 5.95 -16.32
N ASN A 114 -6.67 4.63 -16.47
CA ASN A 114 -6.11 3.69 -15.47
C ASN A 114 -5.43 2.51 -16.18
N LYS A 115 -4.72 1.68 -15.40
CA LYS A 115 -3.99 0.48 -15.90
C LYS A 115 -4.82 -0.41 -16.82
N LYS A 116 -6.09 -0.65 -16.48
CA LYS A 116 -7.00 -1.50 -17.28
C LYS A 116 -7.32 -0.88 -18.64
N LEU A 117 -7.57 0.42 -18.67
CA LEU A 117 -7.82 1.16 -19.91
C LEU A 117 -6.57 1.17 -20.80
N ILE A 118 -5.40 1.38 -20.18
CA ILE A 118 -4.10 1.34 -20.85
C ILE A 118 -3.85 -0.05 -21.46
N ASN A 119 -3.92 -1.12 -20.67
CA ASN A 119 -3.73 -2.49 -21.18
C ASN A 119 -4.74 -2.85 -22.27
N LYS A 120 -5.99 -2.38 -22.15
CA LYS A 120 -7.01 -2.52 -23.20
C LYS A 120 -6.65 -1.75 -24.48
N ALA A 121 -6.06 -0.58 -24.37
CA ALA A 121 -5.61 0.20 -25.52
C ALA A 121 -4.51 -0.54 -26.28
N PHE A 122 -3.48 -1.01 -25.58
CA PHE A 122 -2.35 -1.73 -26.18
C PHE A 122 -2.66 -3.19 -26.58
N ASN A 123 -3.80 -3.74 -26.14
CA ASN A 123 -4.15 -5.15 -26.31
C ASN A 123 -3.08 -6.12 -25.77
N LYS A 124 -2.39 -5.70 -24.70
CA LYS A 124 -1.38 -6.46 -23.96
C LYS A 124 -1.28 -5.92 -22.54
N GLU A 125 -0.81 -6.75 -21.62
CA GLU A 125 -0.60 -6.37 -20.22
C GLU A 125 0.75 -5.65 -20.05
N ILE A 126 0.86 -4.41 -20.53
CA ILE A 126 2.07 -3.59 -20.36
C ILE A 126 2.27 -3.10 -18.93
N ILE A 127 1.17 -2.94 -18.19
CA ILE A 127 1.19 -2.55 -16.78
C ILE A 127 0.44 -3.61 -15.99
N PRO A 128 1.16 -4.58 -15.40
CA PRO A 128 0.55 -5.66 -14.65
C PRO A 128 -0.33 -5.13 -13.52
N ASP A 129 -1.56 -5.63 -13.44
CA ASP A 129 -2.48 -5.29 -12.35
C ASP A 129 -2.21 -6.25 -11.19
N PHE A 130 -1.15 -5.98 -10.44
CA PHE A 130 -0.96 -6.68 -9.16
C PHE A 130 -2.05 -6.22 -8.19
N GLY A 131 -2.80 -7.17 -7.66
CA GLY A 131 -3.82 -6.90 -6.66
C GLY A 131 -4.10 -8.10 -5.78
N CYS A 132 -4.64 -7.81 -4.61
CA CYS A 132 -5.16 -8.78 -3.65
C CYS A 132 -6.60 -8.41 -3.27
N MET A 133 -7.32 -9.35 -2.66
CA MET A 133 -8.67 -9.13 -2.18
C MET A 133 -8.66 -8.26 -0.91
N LEU A 134 -9.42 -7.18 -0.93
CA LEU A 134 -9.49 -6.21 0.18
C LEU A 134 -10.88 -6.20 0.82
N ALA A 135 -10.93 -6.00 2.14
CA ALA A 135 -12.18 -5.90 2.88
C ALA A 135 -12.76 -4.47 2.88
N PHE A 136 -14.08 -4.33 2.81
CA PHE A 136 -14.75 -3.08 3.17
C PHE A 136 -14.84 -2.92 4.69
N LYS A 137 -14.91 -1.67 5.17
CA LYS A 137 -15.34 -1.41 6.55
C LYS A 137 -16.75 -1.97 6.75
N GLN A 138 -17.00 -2.56 7.91
CA GLN A 138 -18.32 -3.01 8.28
C GLN A 138 -19.32 -1.84 8.31
N ASP A 139 -20.49 -2.10 7.73
CA ASP A 139 -21.68 -1.26 7.72
C ASP A 139 -22.86 -2.20 7.50
N GLU A 140 -23.99 -1.93 8.15
CA GLU A 140 -25.15 -2.82 8.14
C GLU A 140 -25.73 -2.99 6.73
N LYS A 141 -25.71 -1.94 5.90
CA LYS A 141 -26.19 -2.05 4.51
C LYS A 141 -25.29 -2.97 3.68
N ARG A 142 -23.96 -2.85 3.84
CA ARG A 142 -23.00 -3.75 3.18
C ARG A 142 -23.12 -5.18 3.68
N PHE A 143 -23.32 -5.35 4.99
CA PHE A 143 -23.57 -6.64 5.61
C PHE A 143 -24.82 -7.30 5.00
N ASN A 144 -25.95 -6.61 5.02
CA ASN A 144 -27.19 -7.13 4.45
C ASN A 144 -27.03 -7.45 2.97
N ARG A 145 -26.35 -6.58 2.19
CA ARG A 145 -26.15 -6.82 0.76
C ARG A 145 -25.36 -8.09 0.43
N ALA A 146 -24.32 -8.39 1.19
CA ALA A 146 -23.40 -9.50 0.88
C ALA A 146 -23.68 -10.78 1.67
N PHE A 147 -24.47 -10.69 2.75
CA PHE A 147 -24.63 -11.77 3.70
C PHE A 147 -26.09 -12.10 4.07
N SER A 148 -27.11 -11.33 3.66
CA SER A 148 -28.51 -11.57 4.09
C SER A 148 -29.04 -12.97 3.77
N GLU A 149 -28.63 -13.53 2.63
CA GLU A 149 -29.10 -14.84 2.14
C GLU A 149 -28.31 -16.01 2.74
N LEU A 150 -27.39 -15.74 3.67
CA LEU A 150 -26.52 -16.75 4.26
C LEU A 150 -26.99 -17.10 5.67
N GLU A 151 -27.02 -18.39 6.00
CA GLU A 151 -27.30 -18.83 7.37
C GLU A 151 -26.11 -18.59 8.32
N TRP A 152 -24.90 -18.64 7.77
CA TRP A 152 -23.65 -18.52 8.50
C TRP A 152 -22.55 -17.89 7.64
N CYS A 153 -21.54 -17.31 8.28
CA CYS A 153 -20.32 -16.87 7.63
C CYS A 153 -19.08 -17.33 8.39
N TYR A 154 -17.93 -17.18 7.75
CA TYR A 154 -16.66 -17.29 8.44
C TYR A 154 -16.29 -15.98 9.12
N TYR A 155 -15.58 -16.08 10.22
CA TYR A 155 -14.76 -15.00 10.74
C TYR A 155 -13.38 -15.49 11.15
N ASN A 156 -12.40 -14.59 11.06
CA ASN A 156 -11.04 -14.80 11.56
C ASN A 156 -10.55 -13.52 12.25
N VAL A 157 -9.57 -13.64 13.14
CA VAL A 157 -8.92 -12.46 13.74
C VAL A 157 -8.29 -11.60 12.65
N LYS A 158 -8.41 -10.28 12.77
CA LYS A 158 -7.68 -9.35 11.92
C LYS A 158 -6.26 -9.22 12.48
N VAL A 159 -5.32 -9.92 11.85
CA VAL A 159 -3.90 -9.85 12.21
C VAL A 159 -3.39 -8.44 11.91
N ASP A 160 -2.75 -7.82 12.89
CA ASP A 160 -2.08 -6.54 12.72
C ASP A 160 -0.64 -6.77 12.26
N GLY A 161 -0.39 -6.48 10.98
CA GLY A 161 0.90 -6.70 10.36
C GLY A 161 1.08 -5.95 9.04
N ILE A 162 1.99 -6.44 8.20
CA ILE A 162 2.10 -6.05 6.79
C ILE A 162 1.51 -7.16 5.94
N ARG A 163 0.61 -6.78 5.03
CA ARG A 163 0.10 -7.65 4.00
C ARG A 163 1.21 -8.13 3.07
N ALA A 164 1.35 -9.45 2.91
CA ALA A 164 2.27 -10.08 1.99
C ALA A 164 1.51 -11.03 1.04
N VAL A 165 1.60 -10.77 -0.26
CA VAL A 165 1.20 -11.73 -1.29
C VAL A 165 2.46 -12.43 -1.76
N GLU A 166 2.47 -13.74 -1.59
CA GLU A 166 3.63 -14.56 -1.89
C GLU A 166 3.39 -15.37 -3.15
N THR A 167 4.41 -15.48 -4.00
CA THR A 167 4.41 -16.39 -5.16
C THR A 167 5.53 -17.39 -4.99
N VAL A 168 5.17 -18.67 -4.89
CA VAL A 168 6.12 -19.78 -4.69
C VAL A 168 6.18 -20.60 -5.98
N GLN A 169 7.27 -20.50 -6.72
CA GLN A 169 7.48 -21.29 -7.94
C GLN A 169 8.39 -22.48 -7.69
N SER A 170 9.47 -22.27 -6.95
CA SER A 170 10.45 -23.27 -6.55
C SER A 170 11.12 -22.86 -5.24
N SER A 171 12.03 -23.68 -4.71
CA SER A 171 12.80 -23.36 -3.51
C SER A 171 13.61 -22.07 -3.65
N ASP A 172 14.05 -21.75 -4.88
CA ASP A 172 14.89 -20.58 -5.16
C ASP A 172 14.05 -19.34 -5.54
N ILE A 173 12.86 -19.58 -6.10
CA ILE A 173 11.97 -18.53 -6.61
C ILE A 173 10.73 -18.44 -5.69
N ILE A 174 10.92 -17.64 -4.64
CA ILE A 174 9.90 -17.28 -3.64
C ILE A 174 9.91 -15.76 -3.53
N ASP A 175 8.83 -15.13 -4.00
CA ASP A 175 8.68 -13.68 -4.08
C ASP A 175 7.65 -13.19 -3.06
N PHE A 176 7.99 -12.15 -2.31
CA PHE A 176 7.07 -11.49 -1.37
C PHE A 176 6.77 -10.07 -1.85
N LYS A 177 5.49 -9.78 -2.09
CA LYS A 177 5.01 -8.46 -2.49
C LYS A 177 4.04 -7.91 -1.46
N SER A 178 4.12 -6.62 -1.17
CA SER A 178 3.12 -5.87 -0.41
C SER A 178 1.76 -5.88 -1.09
N ARG A 179 0.72 -5.35 -0.42
CA ARG A 179 -0.62 -5.13 -1.00
C ARG A 179 -0.62 -4.39 -2.34
N ASP A 180 0.36 -3.50 -2.56
CA ASP A 180 0.44 -2.63 -3.73
C ASP A 180 1.47 -3.14 -4.77
N GLY A 181 2.05 -4.33 -4.55
CA GLY A 181 2.93 -5.01 -5.50
C GLY A 181 4.41 -4.73 -5.36
N LYS A 182 4.80 -3.93 -4.36
CA LYS A 182 6.21 -3.63 -4.02
C LYS A 182 6.86 -4.82 -3.34
N GLU A 183 8.08 -5.17 -3.75
CA GLU A 183 8.87 -6.21 -3.09
C GLU A 183 9.11 -5.88 -1.61
N LEU A 184 8.82 -6.86 -0.76
CA LEU A 184 9.09 -6.75 0.65
C LEU A 184 10.59 -6.90 0.91
N GLN A 185 11.10 -6.09 1.82
CA GLN A 185 12.52 -6.00 2.08
C GLN A 185 13.06 -7.32 2.66
N PRO A 186 14.27 -7.77 2.27
CA PRO A 186 14.81 -9.08 2.67
C PRO A 186 14.76 -9.36 4.17
N PHE A 187 15.09 -8.38 5.01
CA PHE A 187 15.10 -8.54 6.47
C PHE A 187 13.73 -8.93 7.07
N LEU A 188 12.62 -8.67 6.37
CA LEU A 188 11.27 -9.04 6.81
C LEU A 188 10.92 -10.50 6.50
N VAL A 189 11.44 -11.00 5.39
CA VAL A 189 10.92 -12.19 4.71
C VAL A 189 11.94 -13.31 4.59
N GLU A 190 13.24 -13.04 4.70
CA GLU A 190 14.30 -14.02 4.42
C GLU A 190 14.17 -15.28 5.28
N ASN A 191 13.86 -15.11 6.57
CA ASN A 191 13.62 -16.21 7.49
C ASN A 191 12.35 -17.01 7.14
N ILE A 192 11.29 -16.33 6.70
CA ILE A 192 10.03 -16.96 6.26
C ILE A 192 10.27 -17.70 4.94
N LYS A 193 11.02 -17.09 4.02
CA LYS A 193 11.43 -17.66 2.74
C LYS A 193 12.16 -18.98 2.93
N SER A 194 13.11 -19.05 3.87
CA SER A 194 13.79 -20.31 4.21
C SER A 194 12.84 -21.38 4.77
N GLU A 195 11.83 -20.98 5.56
CA GLU A 195 10.84 -21.91 6.10
C GLU A 195 9.94 -22.49 5.00
N ILE A 196 9.56 -21.67 4.02
CA ILE A 196 8.73 -22.10 2.90
C ILE A 196 9.52 -22.97 1.94
N ALA A 197 10.78 -22.63 1.67
CA ALA A 197 11.67 -23.45 0.87
C ALA A 197 11.86 -24.85 1.45
N ARG A 198 11.86 -25.01 2.78
CA ARG A 198 11.92 -26.33 3.44
C ARG A 198 10.67 -27.18 3.19
N HIS A 199 9.54 -26.53 2.99
CA HIS A 199 8.24 -27.16 2.76
C HIS A 199 7.79 -27.03 1.30
N ILE A 200 8.74 -26.93 0.37
CA ILE A 200 8.47 -26.57 -1.03
C ILE A 200 7.53 -27.55 -1.72
N ASP A 201 7.60 -28.83 -1.39
CA ASP A 201 6.71 -29.88 -1.95
C ASP A 201 5.22 -29.62 -1.68
N HIS A 202 4.92 -28.74 -0.72
CA HIS A 202 3.56 -28.37 -0.36
C HIS A 202 3.17 -26.97 -0.83
N PHE A 203 4.14 -26.10 -1.11
CA PHE A 203 3.90 -24.71 -1.49
C PHE A 203 4.17 -24.41 -2.97
N ALA A 204 4.93 -25.24 -3.69
CA ALA A 204 5.26 -25.01 -5.09
C ALA A 204 3.99 -24.84 -5.96
N GLY A 205 3.97 -23.77 -6.76
CA GLY A 205 2.85 -23.39 -7.61
C GLY A 205 1.74 -22.62 -6.90
N LEU A 206 1.85 -22.37 -5.58
CA LEU A 206 0.86 -21.59 -4.85
C LEU A 206 1.18 -20.09 -4.88
N GLU A 207 0.11 -19.30 -4.96
CA GLU A 207 0.13 -17.88 -4.60
C GLU A 207 -0.60 -17.73 -3.27
N LEU A 208 0.12 -17.33 -2.22
CA LEU A 208 -0.41 -17.23 -0.86
C LEU A 208 -0.77 -15.79 -0.54
N ASP A 209 -1.85 -15.60 0.21
CA ASP A 209 -2.27 -14.29 0.71
C ASP A 209 -2.16 -14.27 2.23
N CYS A 210 -1.24 -13.44 2.71
CA CYS A 210 -0.65 -13.59 4.03
C CYS A 210 -0.51 -12.25 4.76
N GLU A 211 -0.34 -12.32 6.08
CA GLU A 211 0.04 -11.20 6.92
C GLU A 211 1.35 -11.53 7.65
N ILE A 212 2.37 -10.69 7.46
CA ILE A 212 3.61 -10.76 8.24
C ILE A 212 3.41 -9.94 9.51
N SER A 213 3.53 -10.61 10.65
CA SER A 213 3.43 -9.99 11.96
C SER A 213 4.66 -10.30 12.81
N SER A 214 4.90 -9.51 13.85
CA SER A 214 5.96 -9.74 14.83
C SER A 214 5.44 -9.40 16.22
N THR A 215 5.95 -10.10 17.24
CA THR A 215 5.68 -9.74 18.64
C THR A 215 6.16 -8.34 19.00
N HIS A 216 7.12 -7.79 18.24
CA HIS A 216 7.67 -6.46 18.42
C HIS A 216 7.47 -5.60 17.17
N PHE A 217 6.30 -5.73 16.54
CA PHE A 217 6.02 -5.12 15.24
C PHE A 217 6.35 -3.63 15.18
N GLN A 218 5.88 -2.83 16.13
CA GLN A 218 6.21 -1.40 16.22
C GLN A 218 7.73 -1.15 16.32
N LYS A 219 8.46 -1.96 17.09
CA LYS A 219 9.93 -1.88 17.20
C LYS A 219 10.61 -2.22 15.87
N LEU A 220 10.07 -3.19 15.14
CA LEU A 220 10.54 -3.54 13.81
C LEU A 220 10.32 -2.37 12.84
N MET A 221 9.14 -1.73 12.84
CA MET A 221 8.87 -0.52 12.05
C MET A 221 9.83 0.64 12.36
N ARG A 222 10.25 0.79 13.62
CA ARG A 222 11.24 1.80 14.06
C ARG A 222 12.61 1.54 13.44
N ILE A 223 13.08 0.29 13.51
CA ILE A 223 14.40 -0.12 12.99
C ILE A 223 14.54 0.16 11.49
N VAL A 224 13.52 -0.14 10.67
CA VAL A 224 13.56 0.08 9.21
C VAL A 224 13.84 1.54 8.83
N ASN A 225 13.46 2.50 9.67
CA ASN A 225 13.52 3.91 9.35
C ASN A 225 14.87 4.58 9.62
N ARG A 226 15.79 3.90 10.32
CA ARG A 226 17.11 4.43 10.60
C ARG A 226 18.07 4.07 9.47
N LYS A 227 18.70 5.06 8.84
CA LYS A 227 19.90 4.81 8.03
C LYS A 227 20.98 4.22 8.95
N ASN A 228 21.67 3.18 8.48
CA ASN A 228 22.77 2.47 9.17
C ASN A 228 22.39 1.57 10.35
N VAL A 229 21.16 1.04 10.43
CA VAL A 229 20.93 -0.11 11.32
C VAL A 229 21.28 -1.40 10.59
N ASP A 230 22.04 -2.26 11.27
CA ASP A 230 22.26 -3.62 10.82
C ASP A 230 20.93 -4.39 10.75
N MET A 231 20.37 -4.43 9.55
CA MET A 231 19.12 -5.13 9.24
C MET A 231 19.25 -6.65 9.39
N SER A 232 20.47 -7.17 9.65
CA SER A 232 20.70 -8.57 9.99
C SER A 232 20.36 -8.92 11.44
N SER A 233 19.92 -7.93 12.26
CA SER A 233 19.67 -8.13 13.68
C SER A 233 18.86 -9.42 13.92
N ILE A 234 19.50 -10.37 14.58
CA ILE A 234 18.97 -11.69 14.98
C ILE A 234 17.56 -11.57 15.61
N TYR A 235 17.27 -10.43 16.24
CA TYR A 235 15.99 -10.12 16.85
C TYR A 235 14.81 -10.04 15.86
N ILE A 236 15.02 -9.44 14.69
CA ILE A 236 13.96 -9.33 13.66
C ILE A 236 13.73 -10.71 13.02
N ARG A 237 14.80 -11.39 12.62
CA ARG A 237 14.75 -12.72 11.97
C ARG A 237 14.12 -13.81 12.83
N ASN A 238 14.11 -13.65 14.16
CA ASN A 238 13.53 -14.65 15.07
C ASN A 238 12.10 -14.36 15.52
N THR A 239 11.55 -13.16 15.23
CA THR A 239 10.23 -12.76 15.74
C THR A 239 9.15 -12.64 14.67
N THR A 240 9.50 -12.52 13.39
CA THR A 240 8.49 -12.46 12.32
C THR A 240 7.83 -13.81 12.07
N LYS A 241 6.52 -13.76 11.82
CA LYS A 241 5.66 -14.90 11.51
C LYS A 241 4.82 -14.58 10.29
N LEU A 242 4.62 -15.56 9.43
CA LEU A 242 3.71 -15.50 8.31
C LEU A 242 2.37 -16.11 8.70
N SER A 243 1.30 -15.32 8.65
CA SER A 243 -0.06 -15.80 8.84
C SER A 243 -0.76 -15.90 7.48
N ILE A 244 -0.86 -17.11 6.94
CA ILE A 244 -1.58 -17.40 5.70
C ILE A 244 -3.08 -17.37 6.01
N PHE A 245 -3.84 -16.54 5.30
CA PHE A 245 -5.30 -16.50 5.47
C PHE A 245 -6.06 -16.74 4.16
N ASP A 246 -5.41 -16.79 3.00
CA ASP A 246 -6.06 -17.25 1.76
C ASP A 246 -5.02 -17.78 0.76
N ILE A 247 -5.48 -18.45 -0.31
CA ILE A 247 -4.66 -18.96 -1.40
C ILE A 247 -5.20 -18.38 -2.71
N LYS A 248 -4.51 -17.37 -3.23
CA LYS A 248 -4.90 -16.60 -4.41
C LYS A 248 -4.94 -17.46 -5.68
N SER A 249 -4.01 -18.41 -5.83
CA SER A 249 -3.97 -19.30 -7.00
C SER A 249 -5.18 -20.24 -7.08
N LEU A 250 -5.83 -20.51 -5.94
CA LEU A 250 -7.09 -21.26 -5.85
C LEU A 250 -8.32 -20.36 -5.90
N GLY A 251 -8.16 -19.10 -6.30
CA GLY A 251 -9.21 -18.08 -6.24
C GLY A 251 -10.48 -18.33 -7.05
N HIS A 252 -10.42 -19.27 -7.99
CA HIS A 252 -11.56 -19.76 -8.77
C HIS A 252 -12.49 -20.67 -7.96
N LEU A 253 -12.04 -21.20 -6.83
CA LEU A 253 -12.84 -22.00 -5.90
C LEU A 253 -13.52 -21.10 -4.85
N PRO A 254 -14.69 -21.48 -4.33
CA PRO A 254 -15.32 -20.79 -3.21
C PRO A 254 -14.47 -20.87 -1.93
N LEU A 255 -14.61 -19.88 -1.04
CA LEU A 255 -13.77 -19.73 0.14
C LEU A 255 -13.76 -20.98 1.04
N TYR A 256 -14.89 -21.68 1.21
CA TYR A 256 -14.92 -22.87 2.07
C TYR A 256 -13.98 -23.99 1.59
N GLU A 257 -13.76 -24.13 0.28
CA GLU A 257 -12.80 -25.10 -0.27
C GLU A 257 -11.36 -24.65 -0.06
N ARG A 258 -11.10 -23.35 -0.24
CA ARG A 258 -9.77 -22.77 0.03
C ARG A 258 -9.41 -22.89 1.51
N VAL A 259 -10.37 -22.72 2.41
CA VAL A 259 -10.21 -22.96 3.86
C VAL A 259 -9.90 -24.43 4.15
N ALA A 260 -10.65 -25.36 3.57
CA ALA A 260 -10.38 -26.80 3.73
C ALA A 260 -8.98 -27.18 3.21
N PHE A 261 -8.54 -26.59 2.09
CA PHE A 261 -7.19 -26.77 1.57
C PHE A 261 -6.14 -26.23 2.55
N MET A 262 -6.32 -25.02 3.09
CA MET A 262 -5.42 -24.45 4.10
C MET A 262 -5.35 -25.32 5.36
N GLU A 263 -6.48 -25.85 5.85
CA GLU A 263 -6.51 -26.76 7.00
C GLU A 263 -5.80 -28.10 6.72
N ALA A 264 -5.90 -28.62 5.49
CA ALA A 264 -5.18 -29.81 5.09
C ALA A 264 -3.67 -29.55 4.95
N LEU A 265 -3.29 -28.36 4.48
CA LEU A 265 -1.92 -27.92 4.36
C LEU A 265 -1.29 -27.72 5.74
N GLU A 266 -1.99 -27.06 6.67
CA GLU A 266 -1.53 -26.85 8.05
C GLU A 266 -1.09 -28.14 8.74
N LYS A 267 -1.78 -29.26 8.51
CA LYS A 267 -1.43 -30.57 9.08
C LYS A 267 -0.09 -31.13 8.56
N LYS A 268 0.40 -30.63 7.43
CA LYS A 268 1.65 -31.06 6.78
C LYS A 268 2.82 -30.12 7.06
N ILE A 269 2.54 -28.90 7.50
CA ILE A 269 3.56 -27.88 7.74
C ILE A 269 3.94 -27.86 9.21
N ASP A 270 5.15 -28.35 9.51
CA ASP A 270 5.78 -28.15 10.81
C ASP A 270 6.70 -26.92 10.76
N SER A 271 6.19 -25.77 11.23
CA SER A 271 6.97 -24.54 11.34
C SER A 271 6.44 -23.63 12.45
N PRO A 272 7.31 -23.09 13.33
CA PRO A 272 6.90 -22.09 14.31
C PRO A 272 6.66 -20.70 13.69
N LYS A 273 7.10 -20.48 12.44
CA LYS A 273 7.02 -19.19 11.74
C LYS A 273 5.87 -19.11 10.76
N ILE A 274 5.45 -20.24 10.16
CA ILE A 274 4.29 -20.29 9.27
C ILE A 274 3.07 -20.68 10.09
N LYS A 275 2.00 -19.90 9.99
CA LYS A 275 0.72 -20.16 10.64
C LYS A 275 -0.40 -20.04 9.63
N PHE A 276 -1.39 -20.91 9.76
CA PHE A 276 -2.65 -20.78 9.04
C PHE A 276 -3.67 -20.13 9.96
N LEU A 277 -4.29 -19.07 9.47
CA LEU A 277 -5.25 -18.31 10.25
C LEU A 277 -6.52 -19.15 10.45
N LYS A 278 -6.97 -19.30 11.69
CA LYS A 278 -8.15 -20.10 12.01
C LYS A 278 -9.43 -19.41 11.57
N TYR A 279 -10.30 -20.19 10.95
CA TYR A 279 -11.62 -19.79 10.48
C TYR A 279 -12.68 -20.35 11.42
N PHE A 280 -13.50 -19.47 11.97
CA PHE A 280 -14.62 -19.84 12.83
C PHE A 280 -15.94 -19.59 12.11
N LYS A 281 -16.91 -20.47 12.30
CA LYS A 281 -18.28 -20.26 11.78
C LYS A 281 -19.10 -19.47 12.79
N VAL A 282 -19.90 -18.54 12.31
CA VAL A 282 -20.85 -17.79 13.11
C VAL A 282 -22.17 -17.65 12.37
N LYS A 283 -23.28 -17.74 13.10
CA LYS A 283 -24.62 -17.47 12.57
C LYS A 283 -24.68 -16.04 12.02
N MET A 284 -25.46 -15.84 10.97
CA MET A 284 -25.65 -14.53 10.38
C MET A 284 -26.48 -13.59 11.26
N ASP A 285 -25.79 -12.92 12.18
CA ASP A 285 -26.35 -11.92 13.07
C ASP A 285 -25.31 -10.81 13.27
N TYR A 286 -25.63 -9.63 12.76
CA TYR A 286 -24.73 -8.47 12.80
C TYR A 286 -24.36 -8.07 14.22
N ASN A 287 -25.32 -8.12 15.16
CA ASN A 287 -25.09 -7.75 16.56
C ASN A 287 -24.22 -8.78 17.28
N LEU A 288 -24.46 -10.07 17.02
CA LEU A 288 -23.61 -11.14 17.51
C LEU A 288 -22.17 -10.98 17.00
N ILE A 289 -22.00 -10.78 15.69
CA ILE A 289 -20.68 -10.58 15.06
C ILE A 289 -19.99 -9.34 15.63
N ALA A 290 -20.70 -8.22 15.78
CA ALA A 290 -20.16 -7.02 16.41
C ALA A 290 -19.76 -7.26 17.87
N SER A 291 -20.49 -8.09 18.62
CA SER A 291 -20.12 -8.48 19.99
C SER A 291 -18.84 -9.33 20.02
N ILE A 292 -18.68 -10.25 19.06
CA ILE A 292 -17.46 -11.06 18.90
C ILE A 292 -16.28 -10.14 18.58
N ALA A 293 -16.44 -9.23 17.62
CA ALA A 293 -15.41 -8.25 17.27
C ALA A 293 -14.93 -7.47 18.50
N ARG A 294 -15.87 -6.94 19.30
CA ARG A 294 -15.54 -6.21 20.54
C ARG A 294 -14.75 -7.05 21.54
N LYS A 295 -15.03 -8.36 21.66
CA LYS A 295 -14.25 -9.25 22.54
C LYS A 295 -12.81 -9.40 22.06
N TYR A 296 -12.59 -9.57 20.76
CA TYR A 296 -11.24 -9.63 20.18
C TYR A 296 -10.50 -8.30 20.38
N ILE A 297 -11.18 -7.18 20.20
CA ILE A 297 -10.59 -5.84 20.39
C ILE A 297 -10.23 -5.60 21.85
N ALA A 298 -11.12 -5.95 22.80
CA ALA A 298 -10.84 -5.88 24.23
C ALA A 298 -9.66 -6.77 24.67
N ALA A 299 -9.41 -7.86 23.93
CA ALA A 299 -8.24 -8.73 24.13
C ALA A 299 -6.96 -8.23 23.42
N GLY A 300 -6.99 -7.04 22.80
CA GLY A 300 -5.84 -6.42 22.16
C GLY A 300 -5.64 -6.76 20.67
N ALA A 301 -6.57 -7.46 20.03
CA ALA A 301 -6.53 -7.63 18.57
C ALA A 301 -7.04 -6.37 17.85
N GLU A 302 -6.67 -6.18 16.58
CA GLU A 302 -7.20 -5.06 15.79
C GLU A 302 -8.72 -5.20 15.53
N GLY A 303 -9.21 -6.44 15.53
CA GLY A 303 -10.61 -6.78 15.28
C GLY A 303 -10.77 -8.13 14.62
N ILE A 304 -11.84 -8.28 13.83
CA ILE A 304 -12.10 -9.49 13.03
C ILE A 304 -12.41 -9.12 11.57
N ILE A 305 -12.21 -10.09 10.69
CA ILE A 305 -12.73 -10.06 9.32
C ILE A 305 -13.81 -11.13 9.23
N ILE A 306 -15.01 -10.76 8.77
CA ILE A 306 -16.00 -11.74 8.34
C ILE A 306 -15.90 -11.96 6.83
N LYS A 307 -16.19 -13.18 6.40
CA LYS A 307 -16.04 -13.60 5.00
C LYS A 307 -17.19 -14.48 4.55
N ASN A 308 -17.72 -14.19 3.35
CA ASN A 308 -18.73 -15.02 2.70
C ASN A 308 -18.10 -16.36 2.27
N PRO A 309 -18.56 -17.52 2.82
CA PRO A 309 -17.97 -18.83 2.54
C PRO A 309 -18.08 -19.25 1.07
N TYR A 310 -19.03 -18.70 0.32
CA TYR A 310 -19.26 -19.05 -1.09
C TYR A 310 -18.59 -18.07 -2.08
N SER A 311 -17.85 -17.08 -1.57
CA SER A 311 -17.18 -16.08 -2.40
C SER A 311 -15.93 -16.60 -3.10
N LEU A 312 -15.77 -16.22 -4.37
CA LEU A 312 -14.52 -16.36 -5.11
C LEU A 312 -13.52 -15.29 -4.68
N TYR A 313 -12.23 -15.55 -4.88
CA TYR A 313 -11.20 -14.56 -4.63
C TYR A 313 -11.20 -13.51 -5.75
N GLN A 314 -11.20 -12.23 -5.39
CA GLN A 314 -11.23 -11.12 -6.36
C GLN A 314 -10.13 -10.13 -6.03
N THR A 315 -9.31 -9.74 -7.00
CA THR A 315 -8.20 -8.77 -6.84
C THR A 315 -8.69 -7.32 -6.78
N LYS A 316 -9.67 -7.06 -5.91
CA LYS A 316 -10.27 -5.75 -5.65
C LYS A 316 -10.84 -5.72 -4.23
N ARG A 317 -11.35 -4.57 -3.81
CA ARG A 317 -12.17 -4.48 -2.61
C ARG A 317 -13.52 -5.17 -2.82
N SER A 318 -13.87 -6.12 -1.96
CA SER A 318 -15.11 -6.90 -2.06
C SER A 318 -16.00 -6.73 -0.84
N ASN A 319 -17.32 -6.73 -1.06
CA ASN A 319 -18.30 -6.80 0.03
C ASN A 319 -18.35 -8.18 0.69
N ASP A 320 -17.78 -9.20 0.05
CA ASP A 320 -17.67 -10.54 0.63
C ASP A 320 -16.76 -10.58 1.86
N TRP A 321 -15.90 -9.57 2.04
CA TRP A 321 -15.02 -9.43 3.21
C TRP A 321 -15.32 -8.12 3.92
N LEU A 322 -15.77 -8.19 5.18
CA LEU A 322 -16.02 -7.00 6.01
C LEU A 322 -15.13 -6.99 7.24
N LYS A 323 -14.47 -5.86 7.49
CA LYS A 323 -13.61 -5.65 8.67
C LYS A 323 -14.38 -4.95 9.79
N PHE A 324 -14.42 -5.60 10.94
CA PHE A 324 -14.97 -5.08 12.19
C PHE A 324 -13.82 -4.65 13.08
N LYS A 325 -13.61 -3.33 13.17
CA LYS A 325 -12.58 -2.68 14.00
C LYS A 325 -13.10 -1.36 14.56
N ASP A 326 -12.55 -0.91 15.68
CA ASP A 326 -13.03 0.28 16.40
C ASP A 326 -12.43 1.60 15.88
N LYS A 327 -11.24 1.56 15.29
CA LYS A 327 -10.58 2.75 14.75
C LYS A 327 -10.82 2.89 13.25
N ASN A 328 -11.26 4.06 12.79
CA ASN A 328 -11.05 4.43 11.38
C ASN A 328 -9.57 4.70 11.19
N THR A 329 -8.99 4.23 10.09
CA THR A 329 -7.62 4.54 9.74
C THR A 329 -7.53 4.99 8.30
N ILE A 330 -6.53 5.82 8.01
CA ILE A 330 -6.22 6.33 6.69
C ILE A 330 -4.71 6.42 6.54
N ASP A 331 -4.20 5.96 5.40
CA ASP A 331 -2.78 6.05 5.08
C ASP A 331 -2.48 7.36 4.34
N LEU A 332 -1.72 8.26 4.96
CA LEU A 332 -1.43 9.60 4.44
C LEU A 332 0.07 9.87 4.31
N ARG A 333 0.43 10.80 3.43
CA ARG A 333 1.83 11.17 3.17
C ARG A 333 2.30 12.26 4.11
N ILE A 334 3.48 12.07 4.69
CA ILE A 334 4.16 13.05 5.54
C ILE A 334 4.75 14.16 4.66
N ILE A 335 4.33 15.39 4.90
CA ILE A 335 4.80 16.59 4.17
C ILE A 335 5.54 17.58 5.08
N GLY A 336 5.57 17.32 6.38
CA GLY A 336 6.23 18.18 7.34
C GLY A 336 6.24 17.59 8.75
N TYR A 337 6.81 18.35 9.67
CA TYR A 337 6.91 18.02 11.09
C TYR A 337 6.98 19.33 11.90
N TYR A 338 6.70 19.27 13.20
CA TYR A 338 6.83 20.41 14.11
C TYR A 338 7.36 19.98 15.48
N PRO A 339 8.10 20.84 16.19
CA PRO A 339 8.63 20.53 17.53
C PRO A 339 7.50 20.51 18.58
N GLY A 340 7.79 19.96 19.76
CA GLY A 340 6.88 20.05 20.90
C GLY A 340 6.62 21.50 21.33
N GLU A 341 5.57 21.70 22.12
CA GLU A 341 5.23 23.03 22.62
C GLU A 341 6.34 23.56 23.56
N PRO A 342 6.73 24.84 23.45
CA PRO A 342 7.70 25.45 24.34
C PRO A 342 7.32 25.32 25.82
N GLY A 343 8.29 25.03 26.69
CA GLY A 343 8.06 24.84 28.12
C GLY A 343 7.48 23.47 28.51
N THR A 344 7.35 22.55 27.56
CA THR A 344 6.95 21.16 27.83
C THR A 344 8.14 20.21 27.79
N GLU A 345 7.99 19.01 28.36
CA GLU A 345 9.03 17.97 28.33
C GLU A 345 9.39 17.48 26.91
N ILE A 346 8.60 17.86 25.89
CA ILE A 346 8.82 17.49 24.48
C ILE A 346 9.28 18.66 23.61
N GLU A 347 9.60 19.84 24.17
CA GLU A 347 9.99 21.04 23.41
C GLU A 347 11.09 20.78 22.38
N HIS A 348 12.10 19.98 22.73
CA HIS A 348 13.23 19.63 21.85
C HIS A 348 13.04 18.30 21.10
N CYS A 349 11.83 17.75 21.13
CA CYS A 349 11.46 16.50 20.50
C CYS A 349 10.36 16.72 19.45
N LEU A 350 9.92 15.64 18.80
CA LEU A 350 8.81 15.70 17.86
C LEU A 350 7.51 16.08 18.59
N GLY A 351 6.92 17.21 18.22
CA GLY A 351 5.56 17.58 18.61
C GLY A 351 4.51 16.83 17.79
N GLY A 352 4.74 16.71 16.49
CA GLY A 352 3.94 15.89 15.59
C GLY A 352 4.38 15.95 14.13
N LEU A 353 3.74 15.11 13.32
CA LEU A 353 3.92 15.08 11.87
C LEU A 353 2.77 15.84 11.17
N ILE A 354 3.07 16.37 10.00
CA ILE A 354 2.12 17.07 9.12
C ILE A 354 1.88 16.19 7.90
N PHE A 355 0.62 15.90 7.62
CA PHE A 355 0.19 15.03 6.54
C PHE A 355 -0.52 15.82 5.44
N LYS A 356 -0.32 15.42 4.18
CA LYS A 356 -1.19 15.85 3.10
C LYS A 356 -2.50 15.09 3.22
N TYR A 357 -3.61 15.81 3.31
CA TYR A 357 -4.95 15.23 3.27
C TYR A 357 -5.82 16.04 2.32
N LYS A 358 -6.20 15.45 1.18
CA LYS A 358 -6.91 16.15 0.11
C LYS A 358 -6.13 17.41 -0.32
N ASN A 359 -6.72 18.59 -0.16
CA ASN A 359 -6.13 19.88 -0.48
C ASN A 359 -5.70 20.66 0.79
N THR A 360 -5.64 20.01 1.95
CA THR A 360 -5.30 20.64 3.22
C THR A 360 -4.15 19.92 3.92
N GLU A 361 -3.57 20.58 4.91
CA GLU A 361 -2.58 19.98 5.80
C GLU A 361 -3.27 19.47 7.07
N LEU A 362 -2.94 18.24 7.47
CA LEU A 362 -3.43 17.62 8.68
C LEU A 362 -2.28 17.46 9.67
N ARG A 363 -2.36 18.17 10.81
CA ARG A 363 -1.40 18.01 11.91
C ARG A 363 -1.84 16.85 12.80
N CYS A 364 -0.92 15.93 13.10
CA CYS A 364 -1.15 14.84 14.04
C CYS A 364 -0.04 14.82 15.09
N GLY A 365 -0.39 15.25 16.31
CA GLY A 365 0.52 15.36 17.46
C GLY A 365 0.35 14.26 18.51
N THR A 366 -0.57 13.33 18.31
CA THR A 366 -0.84 12.23 19.26
C THR A 366 -0.49 10.86 18.64
N GLY A 367 -0.39 9.82 19.47
CA GLY A 367 0.00 8.47 19.02
C GLY A 367 1.51 8.19 19.03
N TYR A 368 2.31 9.08 19.63
CA TYR A 368 3.74 8.89 19.81
C TYR A 368 4.07 8.69 21.30
N THR A 369 4.85 7.67 21.60
CA THR A 369 5.52 7.50 22.90
C THR A 369 6.64 8.53 23.07
N LYS A 370 7.12 8.74 24.31
CA LYS A 370 8.22 9.68 24.59
C LYS A 370 9.48 9.34 23.78
N ASP A 371 9.91 8.07 23.83
CA ASP A 371 11.07 7.59 23.07
C ASP A 371 10.90 7.79 21.55
N GLU A 372 9.69 7.60 21.02
CA GLU A 372 9.43 7.85 19.60
C GLU A 372 9.55 9.31 19.24
N ARG A 373 9.19 10.23 20.14
CA ARG A 373 9.31 11.67 19.87
C ARG A 373 10.77 12.09 19.76
N GLU A 374 11.62 11.60 20.65
CA GLU A 374 13.08 11.84 20.60
C GLU A 374 13.68 11.22 19.35
N GLU A 375 13.36 9.95 19.10
CA GLU A 375 13.89 9.19 17.97
C GLU A 375 13.48 9.80 16.63
N TYR A 376 12.18 10.03 16.40
CA TYR A 376 11.69 10.54 15.12
C TYR A 376 12.17 11.96 14.85
N TRP A 377 12.43 12.75 15.90
CA TRP A 377 13.00 14.08 15.76
C TRP A 377 14.45 14.07 15.24
N SER A 378 15.23 13.04 15.60
CA SER A 378 16.63 12.94 15.20
C SER A 378 16.82 12.70 13.70
N TYR A 379 15.83 12.08 13.03
CA TYR A 379 15.84 11.81 11.58
C TYR A 379 14.61 12.32 10.82
N LYS A 380 13.91 13.32 11.39
CA LYS A 380 12.65 13.90 10.86
C LYS A 380 12.67 14.27 9.37
N GLU A 381 13.79 14.73 8.84
CA GLU A 381 13.92 15.04 7.41
C GLU A 381 13.77 13.80 6.52
N GLU A 382 14.17 12.63 7.02
CA GLU A 382 14.03 11.36 6.33
C GLU A 382 12.62 10.77 6.41
N LEU A 383 11.75 11.35 7.25
CA LEU A 383 10.34 10.98 7.33
C LEU A 383 9.50 11.66 6.25
N LEU A 384 10.00 12.74 5.65
CA LEU A 384 9.31 13.44 4.57
C LEU A 384 9.08 12.48 3.39
N ASP A 385 7.93 12.66 2.74
CA ASP A 385 7.45 11.86 1.62
C ASP A 385 7.12 10.38 1.97
N LYS A 386 7.41 9.88 3.19
CA LYS A 386 6.95 8.56 3.64
C LYS A 386 5.45 8.57 3.95
N ILE A 387 4.83 7.39 3.94
CA ILE A 387 3.41 7.20 4.26
C ILE A 387 3.30 6.68 5.69
N ALA A 388 2.29 7.15 6.43
CA ALA A 388 1.93 6.60 7.73
C ALA A 388 0.41 6.37 7.84
N GLU A 389 0.04 5.37 8.63
CA GLU A 389 -1.33 5.09 9.02
C GLU A 389 -1.70 5.98 10.21
N ILE A 390 -2.78 6.73 10.05
CA ILE A 390 -3.36 7.62 11.05
C ILE A 390 -4.75 7.12 11.39
N SER A 391 -5.04 6.93 12.68
CA SER A 391 -6.40 6.70 13.13
C SER A 391 -7.14 8.00 13.36
N TYR A 392 -8.46 7.98 13.22
CA TYR A 392 -9.32 9.14 13.43
C TYR A 392 -10.73 8.72 13.87
N MET A 393 -11.42 9.63 14.56
CA MET A 393 -12.79 9.38 15.03
C MET A 393 -13.81 9.67 13.93
N GLU A 394 -13.75 10.89 13.38
CA GLU A 394 -14.68 11.36 12.35
C GLU A 394 -13.98 12.31 11.37
N GLU A 395 -14.56 12.42 10.18
CA GLU A 395 -14.22 13.45 9.21
C GLU A 395 -15.20 14.62 9.35
N THR A 396 -14.69 15.85 9.47
CA THR A 396 -15.50 17.05 9.63
C THR A 396 -16.14 17.48 8.30
N LYS A 397 -17.24 18.23 8.38
CA LYS A 397 -17.86 18.87 7.20
C LYS A 397 -16.90 19.79 6.42
N THR A 398 -15.86 20.29 7.08
CA THR A 398 -14.81 21.13 6.48
C THR A 398 -13.68 20.33 5.82
N GLY A 399 -13.74 18.99 5.81
CA GLY A 399 -12.76 18.14 5.16
C GLY A 399 -11.45 17.97 5.95
N SER A 400 -11.54 17.91 7.29
CA SER A 400 -10.41 17.58 8.16
C SER A 400 -10.75 16.36 9.04
N LEU A 401 -9.74 15.75 9.66
CA LEU A 401 -9.90 14.57 10.51
C LEU A 401 -9.79 14.97 11.99
N ARG A 402 -10.71 14.47 12.82
CA ARG A 402 -10.74 14.73 14.27
C ARG A 402 -10.20 13.56 15.08
N HIS A 403 -9.62 13.90 16.24
CA HIS A 403 -9.00 12.97 17.18
C HIS A 403 -8.01 12.04 16.48
N THR A 404 -7.09 12.65 15.73
CA THR A 404 -6.10 11.91 14.96
C THR A 404 -4.97 11.41 15.84
N ALA A 405 -4.61 10.15 15.66
CA ALA A 405 -3.45 9.56 16.31
C ALA A 405 -2.59 8.82 15.29
N PHE A 406 -1.27 8.99 15.40
CA PHE A 406 -0.31 8.19 14.66
C PHE A 406 -0.42 6.73 15.12
N GLU A 407 -0.50 5.80 14.16
CA GLU A 407 -0.51 4.37 14.47
C GLU A 407 0.84 3.73 14.09
N ARG A 408 1.31 3.95 12.85
CA ARG A 408 2.58 3.40 12.34
C ARG A 408 2.96 3.97 10.99
N PHE A 409 4.24 3.86 10.63
CA PHE A 409 4.68 4.08 9.25
C PHE A 409 4.19 2.96 8.32
N ARG A 410 4.05 3.23 7.02
CA ARG A 410 3.57 2.28 6.00
C ARG A 410 4.61 2.13 4.90
N PHE A 411 5.69 1.41 5.20
CA PHE A 411 6.78 1.17 4.24
C PHE A 411 6.37 0.29 3.06
N ASP A 412 5.27 -0.44 3.24
CA ASP A 412 4.65 -1.33 2.26
C ASP A 412 3.81 -0.58 1.22
N LYS A 413 3.68 0.74 1.33
CA LYS A 413 2.85 1.57 0.46
C LYS A 413 3.64 2.68 -0.21
N GLU A 414 3.22 3.03 -1.43
CA GLU A 414 3.71 4.19 -2.18
C GLU A 414 2.59 5.21 -2.47
N THR A 415 1.32 4.83 -2.30
CA THR A 415 0.16 5.70 -2.52
C THR A 415 -0.66 5.85 -1.23
N THR A 416 -1.25 7.03 -1.06
CA THR A 416 -2.16 7.32 0.05
C THR A 416 -3.56 6.77 -0.23
N ASP A 417 -4.41 6.76 0.78
CA ASP A 417 -5.80 6.30 0.65
C ASP A 417 -6.78 7.42 0.21
N ASP A 418 -6.34 8.69 0.24
CA ASP A 418 -7.17 9.90 0.07
C ASP A 418 -7.28 10.44 -1.37
#